data_AF-A0A3M7FQL8-F1
#
_entry.id   AF-A0A3M7FQL8-F1
#
_cell.length_a   1.000
_cell.length_b   1.000
_cell.length_c   1.000
_cell.angle_alpha   90.00
_cell.angle_beta   90.00
_cell.angle_gamma   90.00
#
_symmetry.space_group_name_H-M   'P 1'
#
loop_
_entity.id
_entity.type
_entity.pdbx_description
1 polymer ?
#
loop_
_entity_poly.entity_id
_entity_poly.type
_entity_poly.pdbx_seq_one_letter_code
_entity_poly.pdbx_strand_id
1 'polypeptide(L)'
;MSSGAGREAVFPTRQSLGAMKSKLKGAQVGHDLLKRKSEALTKRFREITRRIDEAKRKMGRVMQIAAFSLAEVTYATGNNMVGYQVTESVRQAKLRVRTRQENVSGVFLPQFESYTDDSVGGDFQMTGLGRGGQQVQRCRETYTRAVETLVELASLQTAFVILDEVIKVVNRRVNAIEHVIIPRTENTISYINSELDEVDREEFFRLKKVKGVKERARAEEDAEAAAELKNRTGRAGSDKENEEQDVQSSEPTQEPKNVLGDDGDEDVIF
;
A
#
# COMPACT_ATOMS: atom_id res chain seq x y z
N MET A 1 9.94 -32.04 -4.34
CA MET A 1 10.47 -30.81 -4.99
C MET A 1 9.34 -29.79 -5.16
N SER A 2 9.03 -29.03 -4.11
CA SER A 2 8.24 -27.78 -4.18
C SER A 2 8.43 -27.00 -2.87
N SER A 3 9.69 -26.74 -2.51
CA SER A 3 10.02 -25.93 -1.33
C SER A 3 10.14 -24.44 -1.68
N GLY A 4 9.70 -24.02 -2.89
CA GLY A 4 9.89 -22.66 -3.42
C GLY A 4 8.63 -21.80 -3.54
N ALA A 5 7.43 -22.33 -3.32
CA ALA A 5 6.19 -21.58 -3.64
C ALA A 5 5.82 -20.49 -2.60
N GLY A 6 6.32 -20.58 -1.37
CA GLY A 6 5.95 -19.69 -0.25
C GLY A 6 7.00 -18.66 0.16
N ARG A 7 8.14 -18.59 -0.53
CA ARG A 7 9.28 -17.73 -0.17
C ARG A 7 9.91 -17.09 -1.40
N GLU A 8 10.68 -16.03 -1.19
CA GLU A 8 11.49 -15.43 -2.24
C GLU A 8 12.86 -16.11 -2.30
N ALA A 9 13.40 -16.27 -3.52
CA ALA A 9 14.71 -16.88 -3.73
C ALA A 9 15.81 -15.85 -3.45
N VAL A 10 16.21 -15.71 -2.18
CA VAL A 10 17.25 -14.78 -1.75
C VAL A 10 18.26 -15.51 -0.87
N PHE A 11 19.54 -15.25 -1.09
CA PHE A 11 20.62 -15.82 -0.29
C PHE A 11 20.60 -15.21 1.13
N PRO A 12 20.73 -16.01 2.20
CA PRO A 12 20.66 -15.53 3.57
C PRO A 12 21.92 -14.75 3.95
N THR A 13 21.81 -13.43 4.03
CA THR A 13 22.87 -12.52 4.46
C THR A 13 22.27 -11.43 5.35
N ARG A 14 23.07 -10.80 6.21
CA ARG A 14 22.59 -9.67 7.03
C ARG A 14 22.07 -8.50 6.15
N GLN A 15 22.65 -8.31 4.97
CA GLN A 15 22.18 -7.31 4.00
C GLN A 15 20.81 -7.68 3.43
N SER A 16 20.60 -8.95 3.02
CA SER A 16 19.31 -9.39 2.49
C SER A 16 18.20 -9.36 3.55
N LEU A 17 18.52 -9.66 4.81
CA LEU A 17 17.61 -9.48 5.94
C LEU A 17 17.16 -8.02 6.10
N GLY A 18 18.09 -7.06 6.01
CA GLY A 18 17.75 -5.63 6.05
C GLY A 18 16.82 -5.21 4.91
N ALA A 19 17.09 -5.71 3.69
CA ALA A 19 16.24 -5.46 2.52
C ALA A 19 14.84 -6.09 2.66
N MET A 20 14.72 -7.29 3.22
CA MET A 20 13.42 -7.92 3.45
C MET A 20 12.62 -7.24 4.55
N LYS A 21 13.27 -6.80 5.64
CA LYS A 21 12.59 -6.03 6.70
C LYS A 21 12.09 -4.68 6.19
N SER A 22 12.87 -3.97 5.38
CA SER A 22 12.42 -2.71 4.78
C SER A 22 11.26 -2.93 3.80
N LYS A 23 11.31 -4.01 3.01
CA LYS A 23 10.22 -4.44 2.13
C LYS A 23 8.95 -4.80 2.89
N LEU A 24 9.04 -5.54 4.00
CA LEU A 24 7.89 -5.88 4.85
C LEU A 24 7.22 -4.61 5.39
N LYS A 25 8.02 -3.69 5.96
CA LYS A 25 7.52 -2.40 6.45
C LYS A 25 6.87 -1.58 5.32
N GLY A 26 7.49 -1.55 4.14
CA GLY A 26 6.92 -0.90 2.95
C GLY A 26 5.59 -1.53 2.50
N ALA A 27 5.47 -2.86 2.55
CA ALA A 27 4.25 -3.57 2.22
C ALA A 27 3.11 -3.28 3.22
N GLN A 28 3.42 -3.23 4.52
CA GLN A 28 2.46 -2.87 5.57
C GLN A 28 1.95 -1.42 5.40
N VAL A 29 2.85 -0.45 5.22
CA VAL A 29 2.46 0.94 4.99
C VAL A 29 1.67 1.09 3.68
N GLY A 30 2.09 0.39 2.62
CA GLY A 30 1.39 0.37 1.34
C GLY A 30 -0.02 -0.23 1.43
N HIS A 31 -0.19 -1.30 2.20
CA HIS A 31 -1.49 -1.90 2.49
C HIS A 31 -2.42 -0.89 3.16
N ASP A 32 -1.97 -0.24 4.24
CA ASP A 32 -2.80 0.71 4.99
C ASP A 32 -3.22 1.92 4.14
N LEU A 33 -2.30 2.41 3.30
CA LEU A 33 -2.58 3.53 2.41
C LEU A 33 -3.60 3.16 1.33
N LEU A 34 -3.45 1.99 0.72
CA LEU A 34 -4.40 1.49 -0.28
C LEU A 34 -5.76 1.17 0.33
N LYS A 35 -5.80 0.63 1.56
CA LYS A 35 -7.03 0.38 2.29
C LYS A 35 -7.79 1.68 2.56
N ARG A 36 -7.12 2.72 3.09
CA ARG A 36 -7.72 4.05 3.27
C ARG A 36 -8.23 4.65 1.95
N LYS A 37 -7.47 4.51 0.85
CA LYS A 37 -7.91 4.95 -0.48
C LYS A 37 -9.18 4.19 -0.92
N SER A 38 -9.22 2.87 -0.73
CA SER A 38 -10.37 2.04 -1.11
C SER A 38 -11.65 2.41 -0.35
N GLU A 39 -11.54 2.71 0.94
CA GLU A 39 -12.66 3.13 1.78
C GLU A 39 -13.21 4.49 1.34
N ALA A 40 -12.31 5.46 1.06
CA ALA A 40 -12.70 6.77 0.54
C ALA A 40 -13.41 6.67 -0.82
N LEU A 41 -12.87 5.87 -1.75
CA LEU A 41 -13.49 5.62 -3.05
C LEU A 41 -14.85 4.93 -2.91
N THR A 42 -14.98 3.95 -2.00
CA THR A 42 -16.24 3.25 -1.75
C THR A 42 -17.31 4.19 -1.19
N LYS A 43 -16.93 5.15 -0.32
CA LYS A 43 -17.86 6.18 0.17
C LYS A 43 -18.37 7.05 -0.99
N ARG A 44 -17.47 7.56 -1.84
CA ARG A 44 -17.85 8.36 -3.03
C ARG A 44 -18.67 7.57 -4.03
N PHE A 45 -18.34 6.30 -4.23
CA PHE A 45 -19.10 5.39 -5.08
C PHE A 45 -20.56 5.29 -4.63
N ARG A 46 -20.81 5.09 -3.33
CA ARG A 46 -22.18 5.05 -2.77
C ARG A 46 -22.92 6.38 -2.95
N GLU A 47 -22.24 7.51 -2.78
CA GLU A 47 -22.82 8.85 -3.02
C GLU A 47 -23.25 9.00 -4.49
N ILE A 48 -22.39 8.60 -5.44
CA ILE A 48 -22.69 8.62 -6.87
C ILE A 48 -23.86 7.68 -7.19
N THR A 49 -23.92 6.47 -6.61
CA THR A 49 -25.04 5.54 -6.82
C THR A 49 -26.38 6.16 -6.43
N ARG A 50 -26.43 6.86 -5.29
CA ARG A 50 -27.65 7.57 -4.85
C ARG A 50 -28.03 8.68 -5.83
N ARG A 51 -27.06 9.48 -6.27
CA ARG A 51 -27.28 10.53 -7.28
C ARG A 51 -27.76 9.96 -8.61
N ILE A 52 -27.27 8.79 -9.02
CA ILE A 52 -27.72 8.11 -10.24
C ILE A 52 -29.19 7.70 -10.12
N ASP A 53 -29.62 7.13 -8.99
CA ASP A 53 -31.03 6.76 -8.80
C ASP A 53 -31.94 7.99 -8.83
N GLU A 54 -31.57 9.05 -8.11
CA GLU A 54 -32.29 10.33 -8.12
C GLU A 54 -32.37 10.94 -9.53
N ALA A 55 -31.24 11.00 -10.24
CA ALA A 55 -31.17 11.52 -11.61
C ALA A 55 -31.97 10.66 -12.59
N LYS A 56 -31.95 9.33 -12.45
CA LYS A 56 -32.72 8.42 -13.32
C LYS A 56 -34.23 8.56 -13.10
N ARG A 57 -34.68 8.76 -11.85
CA ARG A 57 -36.08 9.08 -11.54
C ARG A 57 -36.50 10.44 -12.10
N LYS A 58 -35.62 11.46 -11.98
CA LYS A 58 -35.84 12.78 -12.57
C LYS A 58 -35.93 12.71 -14.10
N MET A 59 -35.00 12.00 -14.73
CA MET A 59 -34.98 11.74 -16.18
C MET A 59 -36.27 11.08 -16.64
N GLY A 60 -36.76 10.05 -15.93
CA GLY A 60 -38.02 9.39 -16.28
C GLY A 60 -39.21 10.37 -16.34
N ARG A 61 -39.30 11.29 -15.37
CA ARG A 61 -40.34 12.34 -15.37
C ARG A 61 -40.17 13.35 -16.51
N VAL A 62 -38.94 13.84 -16.71
CA VAL A 62 -38.66 14.83 -17.76
C VAL A 62 -38.91 14.25 -19.16
N MET A 63 -38.52 12.98 -19.37
CA MET A 63 -38.76 12.27 -20.62
C MET A 63 -40.25 12.01 -20.86
N GLN A 64 -41.02 11.69 -19.81
CA GLN A 64 -42.47 11.53 -19.92
C GLN A 64 -43.14 12.85 -20.33
N ILE A 65 -42.72 13.98 -19.75
CA ILE A 65 -43.21 15.31 -20.13
C ILE A 65 -42.83 15.62 -21.59
N ALA A 66 -41.59 15.35 -22.00
CA ALA A 66 -41.13 15.57 -23.38
C ALA A 66 -41.92 14.70 -24.38
N ALA A 67 -42.20 13.45 -24.05
CA ALA A 67 -43.04 12.57 -24.88
C ALA A 67 -44.47 13.09 -25.01
N PHE A 68 -45.03 13.67 -23.94
CA PHE A 68 -46.34 14.30 -23.99
C PHE A 68 -46.34 15.57 -24.87
N SER A 69 -45.33 16.43 -24.75
CA SER A 69 -45.15 17.59 -25.62
C SER A 69 -45.07 17.20 -27.11
N LEU A 70 -44.44 16.06 -27.43
CA LEU A 70 -44.39 15.54 -28.79
C LEU A 70 -45.79 15.11 -29.29
N ALA A 71 -46.59 14.48 -28.42
CA ALA A 71 -47.96 14.11 -28.75
C ALA A 71 -48.84 15.34 -29.01
N GLU A 72 -48.71 16.40 -28.20
CA GLU A 72 -49.39 17.68 -28.42
C GLU A 72 -49.02 18.29 -29.77
N VAL A 73 -47.73 18.28 -30.14
CA VAL A 73 -47.26 18.75 -31.46
C VAL A 73 -47.87 17.93 -32.59
N THR A 74 -47.87 16.60 -32.47
CA THR A 74 -48.41 15.70 -33.48
C THR A 74 -49.92 15.94 -33.69
N TYR A 75 -50.66 16.16 -32.60
CA TYR A 75 -52.08 16.51 -32.66
C TYR A 75 -52.32 17.88 -33.29
N ALA A 76 -51.58 18.91 -32.86
CA ALA A 76 -51.74 20.29 -33.34
C ALA A 76 -51.36 20.45 -34.83
N THR A 77 -50.43 19.64 -35.33
CA THR A 77 -49.95 19.69 -36.71
C THR A 77 -50.75 18.77 -37.64
N GLY A 78 -51.58 17.88 -37.11
CA GLY A 78 -52.56 17.08 -37.84
C GLY A 78 -52.00 15.99 -38.76
N ASN A 79 -50.68 15.84 -38.84
CA ASN A 79 -49.98 14.76 -39.55
C ASN A 79 -48.48 14.75 -39.18
N ASN A 80 -47.78 13.63 -39.40
CA ASN A 80 -46.33 13.46 -39.14
C ASN A 80 -45.40 14.29 -40.07
N MET A 81 -45.91 15.30 -40.77
CA MET A 81 -45.12 16.12 -41.70
C MET A 81 -43.95 16.85 -41.01
N VAL A 82 -44.12 17.23 -39.74
CA VAL A 82 -43.05 17.88 -38.96
C VAL A 82 -41.87 16.94 -38.75
N GLY A 83 -42.10 15.64 -38.57
CA GLY A 83 -41.03 14.67 -38.41
C GLY A 83 -40.12 14.60 -39.64
N TYR A 84 -40.72 14.52 -40.84
CA TYR A 84 -39.98 14.50 -42.10
C TYR A 84 -39.19 15.81 -42.33
N GLN A 85 -39.84 16.96 -42.09
CA GLN A 85 -39.19 18.28 -42.19
C GLN A 85 -38.00 18.40 -41.24
N VAL A 86 -38.15 17.90 -40.00
CA VAL A 86 -37.07 17.92 -39.01
C VAL A 86 -35.91 17.03 -39.45
N THR A 87 -36.18 15.81 -39.95
CA THR A 87 -35.11 14.91 -40.40
C THR A 87 -34.34 15.44 -41.60
N GLU A 88 -35.01 16.12 -42.53
CA GLU A 88 -34.39 16.70 -43.72
C GLU A 88 -33.60 17.99 -43.40
N SER A 89 -34.03 18.75 -42.39
CA SER A 89 -33.36 19.99 -41.99
C SER A 89 -32.12 19.80 -41.11
N VAL A 90 -31.82 18.59 -40.62
CA VAL A 90 -30.64 18.34 -39.77
C VAL A 90 -29.37 18.30 -40.61
N ARG A 91 -28.50 19.30 -40.45
CA ARG A 91 -27.14 19.33 -41.04
C ARG A 91 -26.04 19.25 -40.00
N GLN A 92 -26.14 20.05 -38.94
CA GLN A 92 -25.15 20.10 -37.86
C GLN A 92 -25.84 20.12 -36.50
N ALA A 93 -25.18 19.52 -35.49
CA ALA A 93 -25.68 19.51 -34.12
C ALA A 93 -25.46 20.88 -33.45
N LYS A 94 -26.56 21.49 -32.99
CA LYS A 94 -26.53 22.74 -32.20
C LYS A 94 -26.09 22.50 -30.75
N LEU A 95 -26.59 21.43 -30.12
CA LEU A 95 -26.16 21.03 -28.77
C LEU A 95 -25.00 20.05 -28.90
N ARG A 96 -23.86 20.40 -28.33
CA ARG A 96 -22.64 19.57 -28.33
C ARG A 96 -22.22 19.27 -26.90
N VAL A 97 -21.43 18.22 -26.74
CA VAL A 97 -20.91 17.78 -25.44
C VAL A 97 -19.40 17.95 -25.42
N ARG A 98 -18.90 18.55 -24.35
CA ARG A 98 -17.47 18.67 -24.06
C ARG A 98 -17.11 17.80 -22.87
N THR A 99 -15.95 17.19 -22.93
CA THR A 99 -15.37 16.44 -21.81
C THR A 99 -14.51 17.35 -20.94
N ARG A 100 -14.78 17.33 -19.64
CA ARG A 100 -13.95 17.86 -18.57
C ARG A 100 -13.42 16.68 -17.74
N GLN A 101 -12.27 16.82 -17.10
CA GLN A 101 -11.77 15.82 -16.15
C GLN A 101 -11.94 16.35 -14.73
N GLU A 102 -12.53 15.54 -13.86
CA GLU A 102 -12.67 15.81 -12.43
C GLU A 102 -11.80 14.82 -11.65
N ASN A 103 -11.02 15.31 -10.69
CA ASN A 103 -10.21 14.44 -9.84
C ASN A 103 -10.98 14.09 -8.56
N VAL A 104 -11.30 12.80 -8.39
CA VAL A 104 -11.94 12.27 -7.19
C VAL A 104 -10.98 11.31 -6.50
N SER A 105 -10.41 11.74 -5.37
CA SER A 105 -9.53 10.92 -4.52
C SER A 105 -8.36 10.26 -5.28
N GLY A 106 -7.79 10.97 -6.25
CA GLY A 106 -6.66 10.49 -7.05
C GLY A 106 -7.06 9.55 -8.20
N VAL A 107 -8.31 9.65 -8.66
CA VAL A 107 -8.84 9.01 -9.89
C VAL A 107 -9.43 10.12 -10.75
N PHE A 108 -9.01 10.20 -12.01
CA PHE A 108 -9.56 11.15 -12.98
C PHE A 108 -10.82 10.57 -13.60
N LEU A 109 -11.96 11.20 -13.32
CA LEU A 109 -13.25 10.83 -13.86
C LEU A 109 -13.63 11.80 -14.99
N PRO A 110 -14.14 11.31 -16.12
CA PRO A 110 -14.67 12.18 -17.15
C PRO A 110 -16.01 12.76 -16.71
N GLN A 111 -16.15 14.07 -16.87
CA GLN A 111 -17.37 14.83 -16.67
C GLN A 111 -17.83 15.41 -18.01
N PHE A 112 -19.11 15.27 -18.34
CA PHE A 112 -19.66 15.82 -19.57
C PHE A 112 -20.40 17.13 -19.30
N GLU A 113 -20.09 18.15 -20.09
CA GLU A 113 -20.76 19.45 -20.08
C GLU A 113 -21.43 19.69 -21.43
N SER A 114 -22.71 20.02 -21.44
CA SER A 114 -23.42 20.42 -22.65
C SER A 114 -23.15 21.89 -22.94
N TYR A 115 -22.84 22.22 -24.19
CA TYR A 115 -22.74 23.59 -24.67
C TYR A 115 -23.52 23.75 -25.98
N THR A 116 -24.13 24.91 -26.16
CA THR A 116 -24.81 25.28 -27.40
C THR A 116 -23.83 26.02 -28.30
N ASP A 117 -23.68 25.55 -29.53
CA ASP A 117 -22.91 26.23 -30.55
C ASP A 117 -23.79 27.26 -31.26
N ASP A 118 -23.58 28.54 -30.93
CA ASP A 118 -24.34 29.65 -31.52
C ASP A 118 -23.90 29.99 -32.95
N SER A 119 -22.79 29.42 -33.43
CA SER A 119 -22.35 29.58 -34.83
C SER A 119 -23.18 28.75 -35.80
N VAL A 120 -23.85 27.69 -35.30
CA VAL A 120 -24.81 26.90 -36.08
C VAL A 120 -26.14 27.66 -36.07
N GLY A 121 -26.49 28.22 -37.23
CA GLY A 121 -27.72 28.97 -37.45
C GLY A 121 -28.97 28.20 -36.99
N GLY A 122 -30.04 28.94 -36.73
CA GLY A 122 -31.33 28.35 -36.37
C GLY A 122 -32.00 27.67 -37.56
N ASP A 123 -31.49 26.52 -38.00
CA ASP A 123 -32.00 25.76 -39.16
C ASP A 123 -33.49 25.35 -39.03
N PHE A 124 -34.04 25.45 -37.82
CA PHE A 124 -35.43 25.15 -37.47
C PHE A 124 -36.34 26.39 -37.34
N GLN A 125 -35.89 27.59 -37.69
CA GLN A 125 -36.73 28.80 -37.59
C GLN A 125 -37.99 28.74 -38.47
N MET A 126 -37.94 27.99 -39.57
CA MET A 126 -39.06 27.85 -40.50
C MET A 126 -39.99 26.66 -40.19
N THR A 127 -39.61 25.76 -39.27
CA THR A 127 -40.46 24.63 -38.88
C THR A 127 -41.59 25.09 -37.97
N GLY A 128 -42.84 24.85 -38.36
CA GLY A 128 -44.03 25.21 -37.58
C GLY A 128 -44.69 26.56 -37.94
N LEU A 129 -44.25 27.25 -38.99
CA LEU A 129 -44.86 28.51 -39.47
C LEU A 129 -46.33 28.36 -39.92
N GLY A 130 -46.78 27.15 -40.28
CA GLY A 130 -48.15 26.89 -40.75
C GLY A 130 -49.16 26.71 -39.62
N ARG A 131 -49.09 25.58 -38.91
CA ARG A 131 -49.98 25.23 -37.78
C ARG A 131 -49.16 24.65 -36.63
N GLY A 132 -49.43 25.09 -35.41
CA GLY A 132 -48.84 24.50 -34.20
C GLY A 132 -47.41 24.95 -33.86
N GLY A 133 -46.87 26.00 -34.49
CA GLY A 133 -45.48 26.46 -34.25
C GLY A 133 -45.14 26.78 -32.79
N GLN A 134 -46.09 27.32 -32.02
CA GLN A 134 -45.88 27.56 -30.58
C GLN A 134 -45.69 26.24 -29.81
N GLN A 135 -46.42 25.19 -30.17
CA GLN A 135 -46.26 23.87 -29.55
C GLN A 135 -44.94 23.21 -29.98
N VAL A 136 -44.51 23.41 -31.23
CA VAL A 136 -43.21 22.94 -31.72
C VAL A 136 -42.06 23.58 -30.93
N GLN A 137 -42.11 24.89 -30.66
CA GLN A 137 -41.08 25.56 -29.87
C GLN A 137 -41.08 25.11 -28.41
N ARG A 138 -42.25 24.96 -27.78
CA ARG A 138 -42.35 24.39 -26.42
C ARG A 138 -41.78 22.98 -26.35
N CYS A 139 -42.14 22.14 -27.33
CA CYS A 139 -41.61 20.78 -27.44
C CYS A 139 -40.08 20.80 -27.54
N ARG A 140 -39.52 21.64 -28.42
CA ARG A 140 -38.07 21.83 -28.54
C ARG A 140 -37.40 22.23 -27.22
N GLU A 141 -37.96 23.19 -26.49
CA GLU A 141 -37.43 23.60 -25.19
C GLU A 141 -37.47 22.45 -24.17
N THR A 142 -38.57 21.69 -24.13
CA THR A 142 -38.69 20.52 -23.24
C THR A 142 -37.70 19.41 -23.58
N TYR A 143 -37.48 19.13 -24.87
CA TYR A 143 -36.47 18.16 -25.31
C TYR A 143 -35.04 18.65 -25.08
N THR A 144 -34.77 19.95 -25.23
CA THR A 144 -33.45 20.52 -24.93
C THR A 144 -33.09 20.28 -23.45
N ARG A 145 -34.02 20.60 -22.54
CA ARG A 145 -33.85 20.31 -21.10
C ARG A 145 -33.72 18.81 -20.81
N ALA A 146 -34.46 17.96 -21.54
CA ALA A 146 -34.36 16.51 -21.40
C ALA A 146 -32.96 16.01 -21.77
N VAL A 147 -32.40 16.49 -22.89
CA VAL A 147 -31.04 16.11 -23.32
C VAL A 147 -29.99 16.61 -22.34
N GLU A 148 -30.11 17.82 -21.80
CA GLU A 148 -29.21 18.31 -20.74
C GLU A 148 -29.20 17.37 -19.52
N THR A 149 -30.38 16.94 -19.04
CA THR A 149 -30.45 15.97 -17.93
C THR A 149 -29.90 14.59 -18.30
N LEU A 150 -29.97 14.18 -19.57
CA LEU A 150 -29.36 12.95 -20.05
C LEU A 150 -27.84 13.04 -20.08
N VAL A 151 -27.28 14.19 -20.45
CA VAL A 151 -25.82 14.43 -20.43
C VAL A 151 -25.30 14.36 -18.99
N GLU A 152 -25.99 14.98 -18.03
CA GLU A 152 -25.65 14.88 -16.61
C GLU A 152 -25.69 13.42 -16.12
N LEU A 153 -26.74 12.67 -16.48
CA LEU A 153 -26.87 11.27 -16.10
C LEU A 153 -25.77 10.40 -16.73
N ALA A 154 -25.46 10.61 -18.01
CA ALA A 154 -24.40 9.90 -18.73
C ALA A 154 -23.03 10.16 -18.10
N SER A 155 -22.80 11.38 -17.61
CA SER A 155 -21.59 11.74 -16.86
C SER A 155 -21.46 10.92 -15.59
N LEU A 156 -22.53 10.84 -14.79
CA LEU A 156 -22.53 10.05 -13.56
C LEU A 156 -22.36 8.55 -13.84
N GLN A 157 -23.00 8.02 -14.88
CA GLN A 157 -22.90 6.61 -15.26
C GLN A 157 -21.50 6.23 -15.74
N THR A 158 -20.88 7.06 -16.57
CA THR A 158 -19.52 6.81 -17.08
C THR A 158 -18.52 6.86 -15.93
N ALA A 159 -18.64 7.87 -15.05
CA ALA A 159 -17.85 7.97 -13.83
C ALA A 159 -18.05 6.74 -12.91
N PHE A 160 -19.26 6.23 -12.79
CA PHE A 160 -19.57 5.04 -11.98
C PHE A 160 -18.88 3.77 -12.49
N VAL A 161 -18.88 3.51 -13.80
CA VAL A 161 -18.22 2.33 -14.39
C VAL A 161 -16.71 2.37 -14.16
N ILE A 162 -16.09 3.53 -14.42
CA ILE A 162 -14.64 3.71 -14.23
C ILE A 162 -14.28 3.58 -12.74
N LEU A 163 -15.07 4.19 -11.86
CA LEU A 163 -14.83 4.14 -10.42
C LEU A 163 -14.95 2.72 -9.86
N ASP A 164 -15.94 1.94 -10.31
CA ASP A 164 -16.12 0.52 -9.92
C ASP A 164 -14.91 -0.33 -10.32
N GLU A 165 -14.41 -0.16 -11.55
CA GLU A 165 -13.23 -0.88 -12.03
C GLU A 165 -11.99 -0.55 -11.17
N VAL A 166 -11.77 0.74 -10.88
CA VAL A 166 -10.66 1.17 -10.04
C VAL A 166 -10.77 0.60 -8.62
N ILE A 167 -11.97 0.60 -8.02
CA ILE A 167 -12.19 0.01 -6.69
C ILE A 167 -11.85 -1.49 -6.71
N LYS A 168 -12.30 -2.24 -7.72
CA LYS A 168 -11.98 -3.67 -7.87
C LYS A 168 -10.48 -3.92 -7.97
N VAL A 169 -9.76 -3.09 -8.75
CA VAL A 169 -8.30 -3.19 -8.88
C VAL A 169 -7.60 -2.88 -7.56
N VAL A 170 -8.02 -1.84 -6.84
CA VAL A 170 -7.44 -1.48 -5.54
C VAL A 170 -7.68 -2.58 -4.51
N ASN A 171 -8.91 -3.10 -4.40
CA ASN A 171 -9.23 -4.20 -3.48
C ASN A 171 -8.44 -5.47 -3.80
N ARG A 172 -8.28 -5.80 -5.09
CA ARG A 172 -7.43 -6.93 -5.50
C ARG A 172 -5.98 -6.74 -5.08
N ARG A 173 -5.44 -5.51 -5.17
CA ARG A 173 -4.08 -5.18 -4.72
C ARG A 173 -3.95 -5.28 -3.20
N VAL A 174 -4.92 -4.78 -2.44
CA VAL A 174 -4.96 -4.90 -0.98
C VAL A 174 -4.92 -6.38 -0.58
N ASN A 175 -5.80 -7.21 -1.15
CA ASN A 175 -5.85 -8.65 -0.86
C ASN A 175 -4.56 -9.38 -1.27
N ALA A 176 -3.94 -8.99 -2.39
CA ALA A 176 -2.66 -9.56 -2.80
C ALA A 176 -1.54 -9.21 -1.82
N ILE A 177 -1.54 -7.99 -1.28
CA ILE A 177 -0.55 -7.61 -0.27
C ILE A 177 -0.79 -8.38 1.03
N GLU A 178 -2.03 -8.42 1.50
CA GLU A 178 -2.41 -9.05 2.77
C GLU A 178 -2.19 -10.56 2.78
N HIS A 179 -2.61 -11.27 1.74
CA HIS A 179 -2.61 -12.74 1.74
C HIS A 179 -1.46 -13.38 0.96
N VAL A 180 -0.74 -12.63 0.11
CA VAL A 180 0.35 -13.19 -0.69
C VAL A 180 1.69 -12.55 -0.35
N ILE A 181 1.81 -11.22 -0.39
CA ILE A 181 3.12 -10.56 -0.28
C ILE A 181 3.61 -10.54 1.17
N ILE A 182 2.77 -10.14 2.13
CA ILE A 182 3.15 -10.08 3.54
C ILE A 182 3.57 -11.47 4.06
N PRO A 183 2.76 -12.54 3.92
CA PRO A 183 3.14 -13.85 4.42
C PRO A 183 4.40 -14.42 3.74
N ARG A 184 4.56 -14.20 2.42
CA ARG A 184 5.77 -14.63 1.71
C ARG A 184 7.02 -13.92 2.20
N THR A 185 6.92 -12.63 2.51
CA THR A 185 8.05 -11.83 3.02
C THR A 185 8.39 -12.25 4.44
N GLU A 186 7.39 -12.48 5.30
CA GLU A 186 7.58 -12.97 6.67
C GLU A 186 8.23 -14.36 6.71
N ASN A 187 7.77 -15.30 5.89
CA ASN A 187 8.39 -16.62 5.75
C ASN A 187 9.85 -16.52 5.29
N THR A 188 10.16 -15.59 4.39
CA THR A 188 11.52 -15.39 3.91
C THR A 188 12.41 -14.77 4.99
N ILE A 189 11.90 -13.84 5.81
CA ILE A 189 12.62 -13.28 6.96
C ILE A 189 12.90 -14.37 7.99
N SER A 190 11.91 -15.23 8.29
CA SER A 190 12.09 -16.35 9.22
C SER A 190 13.18 -17.32 8.72
N TYR A 191 13.19 -17.64 7.43
CA TYR A 191 14.25 -18.46 6.82
C TYR A 191 15.65 -17.81 6.93
N ILE A 192 15.78 -16.53 6.60
CA ILE A 192 17.07 -15.83 6.68
C ILE A 192 17.57 -15.78 8.13
N ASN A 193 16.68 -15.52 9.10
CA ASN A 193 17.05 -15.55 10.52
C ASN A 193 17.56 -16.93 10.94
N SER A 194 16.85 -18.01 10.59
CA SER A 194 17.28 -19.36 10.97
C SER A 194 18.63 -19.76 10.37
N GLU A 195 18.92 -19.35 9.14
CA GLU A 195 20.20 -19.62 8.49
C GLU A 195 21.35 -18.79 9.09
N LEU A 196 21.09 -17.51 9.41
CA LEU A 196 22.09 -16.66 10.07
C LEU A 196 22.40 -17.14 11.48
N ASP A 197 21.39 -17.56 12.23
CA ASP A 197 21.58 -18.10 13.59
C ASP A 197 22.38 -19.41 13.58
N GLU A 198 22.21 -20.25 12.56
CA GLU A 198 22.99 -21.49 12.40
C GLU A 198 24.45 -21.19 12.04
N VAL A 199 24.69 -20.24 11.13
CA VAL A 199 26.06 -19.80 10.78
C VAL A 199 26.76 -19.18 12.00
N ASP A 200 26.07 -18.32 12.76
CA ASP A 200 26.61 -17.71 13.98
C ASP A 200 26.88 -18.78 15.05
N ARG A 201 26.04 -19.82 15.15
CA ARG A 201 26.25 -20.99 16.04
C ARG A 201 27.48 -21.81 15.64
N GLU A 202 27.66 -22.10 14.35
CA GLU A 202 28.83 -22.81 13.85
C GLU A 202 30.13 -22.02 14.09
N GLU A 203 30.10 -20.70 13.89
CA GLU A 203 31.24 -19.83 14.16
C GLU A 203 31.57 -19.77 15.66
N PHE A 204 30.54 -19.67 16.52
CA PHE A 204 30.71 -19.74 17.97
C PHE A 204 31.35 -21.06 18.43
N PHE A 205 30.92 -22.20 17.87
CA PHE A 205 31.51 -23.50 18.21
C PHE A 205 32.98 -23.59 17.76
N ARG A 206 33.31 -23.08 16.57
CA ARG A 206 34.71 -23.00 16.08
C ARG A 206 35.58 -22.17 17.01
N LEU A 207 35.13 -20.97 17.40
CA LEU A 207 35.85 -20.10 18.33
C LEU A 207 36.04 -20.76 19.70
N LYS A 208 35.01 -21.44 20.23
CA LYS A 208 35.08 -22.18 21.49
C LYS A 208 36.11 -23.30 21.44
N LYS A 209 36.19 -24.05 20.34
CA LYS A 209 37.22 -25.09 20.16
C LYS A 209 38.62 -24.51 20.09
N VAL A 210 38.84 -23.43 19.34
CA VAL A 210 40.16 -22.76 19.26
C VAL A 210 40.59 -22.21 20.62
N LYS A 211 39.67 -21.57 21.37
CA LYS A 211 39.94 -21.10 22.72
C LYS A 211 40.31 -22.26 23.66
N GLY A 212 39.55 -23.35 23.63
CA GLY A 212 39.85 -24.54 24.45
C GLY A 212 41.12 -25.29 24.06
N VAL A 213 41.64 -25.12 22.83
CA VAL A 213 42.99 -25.60 22.44
C VAL A 213 44.06 -24.66 22.96
N LYS A 214 43.88 -23.34 22.83
CA LYS A 214 44.81 -22.33 23.37
C LYS A 214 44.94 -22.39 24.90
N GLU A 215 43.83 -22.62 25.61
CA GLU A 215 43.84 -22.76 27.07
C GLU A 215 44.56 -24.03 27.52
N ARG A 216 44.41 -25.13 26.77
CA ARG A 216 45.18 -26.37 27.02
C ARG A 216 46.67 -26.18 26.75
N ALA A 217 47.03 -25.56 25.63
CA ALA A 217 48.42 -25.26 25.32
C ALA A 217 49.06 -24.35 26.39
N ARG A 218 48.35 -23.31 26.85
CA ARG A 218 48.82 -22.45 27.96
C ARG A 218 48.95 -23.22 29.28
N ALA A 219 48.00 -24.08 29.62
CA ALA A 219 48.08 -24.88 30.83
C ALA A 219 49.25 -25.88 30.79
N GLU A 220 49.57 -26.43 29.61
CA GLU A 220 50.75 -27.27 29.40
C GLU A 220 52.05 -26.44 29.54
N GLU A 221 52.13 -25.26 28.91
CA GLU A 221 53.27 -24.33 29.05
C GLU A 221 53.48 -23.86 30.51
N ASP A 222 52.41 -23.51 31.22
CA ASP A 222 52.47 -23.10 32.64
C ASP A 222 52.88 -24.28 33.54
N ALA A 223 52.46 -25.50 33.22
CA ALA A 223 52.87 -26.71 33.95
C ALA A 223 54.36 -27.05 33.72
N GLU A 224 54.85 -26.89 32.49
CA GLU A 224 56.27 -27.05 32.15
C GLU A 224 57.13 -25.98 32.84
N ALA A 225 56.71 -24.71 32.82
CA ALA A 225 57.40 -23.62 33.51
C ALA A 225 57.43 -23.82 35.05
N ALA A 226 56.34 -24.31 35.64
CA ALA A 226 56.30 -24.65 37.06
C ALA A 226 57.17 -25.87 37.41
N ALA A 227 57.27 -26.86 36.52
CA ALA A 227 58.15 -28.01 36.67
C ALA A 227 59.63 -27.61 36.58
N GLU A 228 59.99 -26.72 35.65
CA GLU A 228 61.35 -26.16 35.57
C GLU A 228 61.72 -25.33 36.80
N LEU A 229 60.79 -24.53 37.35
CA LEU A 229 61.01 -23.76 38.57
C LEU A 229 61.21 -24.66 39.80
N LYS A 230 60.45 -25.76 39.91
CA LYS A 230 60.64 -26.79 40.96
C LYS A 230 61.97 -27.54 40.84
N ASN A 231 62.41 -27.84 39.62
CA ASN A 231 63.72 -28.45 39.40
C ASN A 231 64.87 -27.50 39.74
N ARG A 232 64.67 -26.18 39.60
CA ARG A 232 65.65 -25.16 40.01
C ARG A 232 65.72 -24.98 41.52
N THR A 233 64.60 -25.05 42.24
CA THR A 233 64.59 -24.97 43.71
C THR A 233 65.03 -26.27 44.38
N GLY A 234 64.74 -27.44 43.79
CA GLY A 234 65.23 -28.73 44.28
C GLY A 234 66.75 -28.91 44.19
N ARG A 235 67.42 -28.22 43.25
CA ARG A 235 68.89 -28.26 43.09
C ARG A 235 69.64 -27.28 43.99
N ALA A 236 68.94 -26.39 44.70
CA ALA A 236 69.50 -25.50 45.71
C ALA A 236 69.28 -26.01 47.15
N GLY A 237 68.56 -27.11 47.34
CA GLY A 237 68.22 -27.67 48.65
C GLY A 237 69.11 -28.83 49.14
N SER A 238 70.25 -29.08 48.49
CA SER A 238 71.14 -30.20 48.85
C SER A 238 72.41 -29.80 49.61
N ASP A 239 72.47 -28.60 50.20
CA ASP A 239 73.54 -28.25 51.12
C ASP A 239 73.01 -27.36 52.25
N LYS A 240 73.14 -27.89 53.48
CA LYS A 240 73.00 -27.26 54.82
C LYS A 240 71.64 -27.39 55.51
N GLU A 241 71.54 -28.44 56.31
CA GLU A 241 70.80 -28.38 57.58
C GLU A 241 71.66 -27.70 58.67
N ASN A 242 70.94 -26.96 59.52
CA ASN A 242 71.21 -26.63 60.92
C ASN A 242 71.91 -25.29 61.26
N GLU A 243 71.13 -24.33 61.79
CA GLU A 243 71.28 -23.76 63.14
C GLU A 243 70.15 -22.76 63.47
N GLU A 244 69.69 -22.80 64.72
CA GLU A 244 68.68 -21.93 65.34
C GLU A 244 69.19 -20.50 65.61
N GLN A 245 68.34 -19.48 65.48
CA GLN A 245 67.91 -18.57 66.57
C GLN A 245 67.19 -17.31 66.04
N ASP A 246 65.92 -17.23 66.45
CA ASP A 246 65.20 -16.08 67.04
C ASP A 246 65.67 -14.65 66.75
N VAL A 247 64.76 -13.79 66.26
CA VAL A 247 64.43 -12.42 66.72
C VAL A 247 63.39 -11.82 65.74
N GLN A 248 62.21 -11.41 66.24
CA GLN A 248 61.63 -10.04 66.17
C GLN A 248 60.10 -9.98 66.02
N SER A 249 59.50 -9.28 66.98
CA SER A 249 58.17 -8.68 66.98
C SER A 249 58.01 -7.56 65.95
N SER A 250 56.88 -7.50 65.22
CA SER A 250 55.93 -6.37 65.15
C SER A 250 54.96 -6.47 63.95
N GLU A 251 53.66 -6.35 64.24
CA GLU A 251 52.49 -6.18 63.34
C GLU A 251 52.50 -4.84 62.57
N PRO A 252 51.49 -4.49 61.73
CA PRO A 252 50.51 -5.28 60.92
C PRO A 252 50.34 -4.74 59.47
N THR A 253 49.86 -5.52 58.48
CA THR A 253 49.04 -4.96 57.37
C THR A 253 48.22 -5.99 56.56
N GLN A 254 46.91 -5.70 56.52
CA GLN A 254 45.84 -5.93 55.55
C GLN A 254 46.01 -6.81 54.28
N GLU A 255 44.95 -7.57 54.02
CA GLU A 255 44.60 -8.42 52.87
C GLU A 255 44.71 -7.75 51.47
N PRO A 256 44.97 -8.52 50.40
CA PRO A 256 44.58 -8.13 49.05
C PRO A 256 43.26 -8.77 48.60
N LYS A 257 42.26 -7.88 48.46
CA LYS A 257 41.08 -7.87 47.59
C LYS A 257 40.96 -8.94 46.49
N ASN A 258 39.79 -9.57 46.46
CA ASN A 258 39.16 -10.20 45.29
C ASN A 258 39.11 -9.24 44.08
N VAL A 259 39.61 -9.69 42.92
CA VAL A 259 39.57 -8.99 41.62
C VAL A 259 38.67 -9.74 40.66
N LEU A 260 37.40 -9.94 41.03
CA LEU A 260 36.32 -10.22 40.09
C LEU A 260 35.05 -9.64 40.68
N GLY A 261 34.69 -8.44 40.23
CA GLY A 261 33.37 -7.86 40.45
C GLY A 261 32.39 -8.57 39.53
N ASP A 262 31.54 -9.39 40.12
CA ASP A 262 30.22 -9.70 39.62
C ASP A 262 29.27 -9.05 40.62
N ASP A 263 28.66 -7.93 40.22
CA ASP A 263 27.39 -7.43 40.76
C ASP A 263 26.91 -6.28 39.85
N GLY A 264 25.92 -6.62 39.03
CA GLY A 264 24.72 -5.82 38.74
C GLY A 264 24.87 -4.36 38.32
N ASP A 265 24.77 -4.12 37.01
CA ASP A 265 24.04 -2.95 36.50
C ASP A 265 22.68 -3.44 35.97
N GLU A 266 21.71 -3.50 36.89
CA GLU A 266 20.32 -3.21 36.54
C GLU A 266 20.25 -1.69 36.33
N ASP A 267 20.00 -1.26 35.10
CA ASP A 267 19.26 -0.01 34.91
C ASP A 267 18.35 -0.04 33.68
N VAL A 268 17.14 0.42 33.96
CA VAL A 268 15.94 0.52 33.15
C VAL A 268 16.07 1.63 32.10
N ILE A 269 15.79 1.35 30.81
CA ILE A 269 14.98 2.16 29.83
C ILE A 269 14.64 1.19 28.65
N PHE A 270 13.40 0.80 28.31
CA PHE A 270 12.14 1.51 28.04
C PHE A 270 10.92 0.73 28.56
#